data_AF-A0A951XK21-F1
#
_entry.id   AF-A0A951XK21-F1
#
_cell.length_a   1.000
_cell.length_b   1.000
_cell.length_c   1.000
_cell.angle_alpha   90.00
_cell.angle_beta   90.00
_cell.angle_gamma   90.00
#
_symmetry.space_group_name_H-M   'P 1'
#
loop_
_entity.id
_entity.type
_entity.pdbx_description
1 polymer ?
#
loop_
_entity_poly.entity_id
_entity_poly.type
_entity_poly.pdbx_seq_one_letter_code
_entity_poly.pdbx_strand_id
1 'polypeptide(L)'
;MRTGKDIALVLLTITTLAGAWLAWSQTRELQRLRQTATTSDTILSSTAANPSTPAPEAASPMALPAARPAAGPAASAERQAEEGSRRMRQEEMTRIQESPEFQQLRAVQMKGTLDYRYAALFRQLSLPPAKLEALKNLLLERQTVGMDVNSVARAQGLDPRRDGALLQQLVSQARDDINAGIRDLLGEETYRSYEFYEQTMPYRDVVNQLDLRLSYASAPLTDAQAEELVKIVVEANQDPVSPAVASGMSRAFDLRRLQTSLNDTAMDRARGILTPDQYPALEELQARQQATRRMGELMRPAVGRDAVPAVMLPSGGD
;
A
#
# COMPACT_ATOMS: atom_id res chain seq x y z
N MET A 1 35.11 15.48 -17.48
CA MET A 1 36.09 14.96 -16.50
C MET A 1 35.63 15.40 -15.12
N ARG A 2 34.85 14.57 -14.42
CA ARG A 2 34.45 14.86 -13.03
C ARG A 2 35.66 14.59 -12.15
N THR A 3 36.14 15.64 -11.49
CA THR A 3 37.39 15.67 -10.73
C THR A 3 37.32 14.74 -9.51
N GLY A 4 38.43 14.08 -9.17
CA GLY A 4 38.52 13.13 -8.05
C GLY A 4 38.09 13.69 -6.68
N LYS A 5 37.97 15.02 -6.55
CA LYS A 5 37.34 15.70 -5.40
C LYS A 5 35.86 15.38 -5.23
N ASP A 6 35.10 15.22 -6.32
CA ASP A 6 33.66 14.93 -6.26
C ASP A 6 33.41 13.49 -5.78
N ILE A 7 34.31 12.57 -6.14
CA ILE A 7 34.24 11.16 -5.72
C ILE A 7 34.62 11.04 -4.23
N ALA A 8 35.61 11.79 -3.77
CA ALA A 8 36.01 11.81 -2.36
C ALA A 8 34.93 12.41 -1.45
N LEU A 9 34.20 13.43 -1.91
CA LEU A 9 33.09 14.03 -1.17
C LEU A 9 31.88 13.10 -1.08
N VAL A 10 31.58 12.35 -2.14
CA VAL A 10 30.50 11.35 -2.15
C VAL A 10 30.85 10.16 -1.25
N LEU A 11 32.10 9.67 -1.27
CA LEU A 11 32.51 8.58 -0.39
C LEU A 11 32.48 8.97 1.09
N LEU A 12 32.86 10.22 1.41
CA LEU A 12 32.85 10.73 2.78
C LEU A 12 31.42 10.88 3.33
N THR A 13 30.47 11.35 2.51
CA THR A 13 29.06 11.44 2.93
C THR A 13 28.40 10.07 3.09
N ILE A 14 28.74 9.09 2.23
CA ILE A 14 28.28 7.70 2.34
C ILE A 14 28.75 7.08 3.66
N THR A 15 30.01 7.27 4.07
CA THR A 15 30.51 6.73 5.34
C THR A 15 29.87 7.39 6.57
N THR A 16 29.55 8.68 6.51
CA THR A 16 28.87 9.36 7.64
C THR A 16 27.41 8.96 7.77
N LEU A 17 26.71 8.68 6.67
CA LEU A 17 25.32 8.25 6.69
C LEU A 17 25.18 6.79 7.14
N ALA A 18 26.09 5.91 6.73
CA ALA A 18 26.15 4.53 7.21
C ALA A 18 26.43 4.47 8.73
N GLY A 19 27.33 5.31 9.24
CA GLY A 19 27.61 5.41 10.68
C GLY A 19 26.42 5.95 11.49
N ALA A 20 25.69 6.93 10.96
CA ALA A 20 24.48 7.46 11.60
C ALA A 20 23.34 6.44 11.64
N TRP A 21 23.18 5.62 10.59
CA TRP A 21 22.17 4.56 10.53
C TRP A 21 22.47 3.43 11.53
N LEU A 22 23.74 3.04 11.67
CA LEU A 22 24.15 1.99 12.62
C LEU A 22 24.04 2.45 14.08
N ALA A 23 24.34 3.72 14.37
CA ALA A 23 24.14 4.30 15.70
C ALA A 23 22.64 4.44 16.06
N TRP A 24 21.78 4.68 15.07
CA TRP A 24 20.33 4.78 15.22
C TRP A 24 19.66 3.41 15.43
N SER A 25 20.16 2.35 14.80
CA SER A 25 19.66 0.99 15.01
C SER A 25 19.98 0.49 16.43
N GLN A 26 21.20 0.74 16.92
CA GLN A 26 21.61 0.35 18.28
C GLN A 26 20.85 1.12 19.37
N THR A 27 20.49 2.38 19.14
CA THR A 27 19.71 3.17 20.11
C THR A 27 18.23 2.76 20.19
N ARG A 28 17.66 2.20 19.12
CA ARG A 28 16.29 1.64 19.14
C ARG A 28 16.18 0.35 19.97
N GLU A 29 17.24 -0.45 20.04
CA GLU A 29 17.27 -1.69 20.82
C GLU A 29 17.32 -1.42 22.33
N LEU A 30 18.08 -0.40 22.75
CA LEU A 30 18.12 0.06 24.14
C LEU A 30 16.80 0.68 24.61
N GLN A 31 16.04 1.32 23.72
CA GLN A 31 14.71 1.84 24.05
C GLN A 31 13.67 0.73 24.21
N ARG A 32 13.74 -0.34 23.40
CA ARG A 32 12.86 -1.51 23.52
C ARG A 32 13.03 -2.24 24.84
N LEU A 33 14.28 -2.45 25.29
CA LEU A 33 14.58 -3.10 26.58
C LEU A 33 14.09 -2.27 27.78
N ARG A 34 14.15 -0.94 27.69
CA ARG A 34 13.63 -0.05 28.73
C ARG A 34 12.11 -0.04 28.81
N GLN A 35 11.41 -0.13 27.68
CA GLN A 35 9.95 -0.14 27.66
C GLN A 35 9.34 -1.44 28.19
N THR A 36 9.97 -2.60 27.91
CA THR A 36 9.53 -3.88 28.50
C THR A 36 9.66 -3.92 30.02
N ALA A 37 10.59 -3.17 30.62
CA ALA A 37 10.73 -3.08 32.08
C ALA A 37 9.64 -2.21 32.73
N THR A 38 9.25 -1.10 32.09
CA THR A 38 8.28 -0.15 32.68
C THR A 38 6.81 -0.58 32.51
N THR A 39 6.49 -1.32 31.44
CA THR A 39 5.13 -1.77 31.17
C THR A 39 4.65 -2.84 32.16
N SER A 40 5.56 -3.67 32.70
CA SER A 40 5.20 -4.68 33.71
C SER A 40 4.73 -4.07 35.04
N ASP A 41 5.30 -2.94 35.47
CA ASP A 41 4.89 -2.26 36.72
C ASP A 41 3.58 -1.47 36.58
N THR A 42 3.28 -0.99 35.37
CA THR A 42 2.09 -0.15 35.12
C THR A 42 0.81 -1.00 35.05
N ILE A 43 0.88 -2.19 34.44
CA ILE A 43 -0.29 -3.08 34.29
C ILE A 43 -0.76 -3.64 35.64
N LEU A 44 0.16 -3.87 36.59
CA LEU A 44 -0.19 -4.32 37.94
C LEU A 44 -0.89 -3.23 38.78
N SER A 45 -0.73 -1.96 38.41
CA SER A 45 -1.30 -0.81 39.14
C SER A 45 -2.69 -0.40 38.62
N SER A 46 -3.00 -0.64 37.34
CA SER A 46 -4.25 -0.20 36.71
C SER A 46 -5.46 -1.11 36.92
N THR A 47 -5.28 -2.36 37.38
CA THR A 47 -6.40 -3.30 37.59
C THR A 47 -7.12 -3.09 38.94
N ALA A 48 -6.62 -2.23 39.81
CA ALA A 48 -7.15 -2.08 41.18
C ALA A 48 -8.16 -0.93 41.38
N ALA A 49 -8.49 -0.11 40.37
CA ALA A 49 -9.30 1.09 40.58
C ALA A 49 -10.31 1.39 39.46
N ASN A 50 -11.49 0.75 39.49
CA ASN A 50 -12.76 1.43 39.17
C ASN A 50 -14.01 0.58 39.47
N PRO A 51 -14.98 1.08 40.28
CA PRO A 51 -16.37 0.67 40.20
C PRO A 51 -17.34 1.85 39.86
N SER A 52 -18.32 1.53 39.00
CA SER A 52 -19.72 2.05 38.93
C SER A 52 -20.07 3.43 38.31
N THR A 53 -20.80 3.37 37.17
CA THR A 53 -22.10 4.02 36.71
C THR A 53 -22.53 5.43 37.22
N PRO A 54 -23.46 6.21 36.58
CA PRO A 54 -24.38 5.92 35.45
C PRO A 54 -24.61 7.05 34.38
N ALA A 55 -25.48 6.74 33.41
CA ALA A 55 -25.97 7.59 32.31
C ALA A 55 -26.93 8.72 32.74
N PRO A 56 -27.16 9.71 31.85
CA PRO A 56 -28.53 10.22 31.68
C PRO A 56 -28.97 10.42 30.21
N GLU A 57 -30.28 10.23 30.05
CA GLU A 57 -31.17 10.59 28.94
C GLU A 57 -31.65 12.04 29.10
N ALA A 58 -31.75 12.82 28.00
CA ALA A 58 -32.82 13.79 27.74
C ALA A 58 -32.60 14.58 26.44
N ALA A 59 -33.71 14.74 25.72
CA ALA A 59 -33.86 15.32 24.40
C ALA A 59 -33.77 16.86 24.32
N SER A 60 -33.50 17.38 23.12
CA SER A 60 -34.10 18.63 22.60
C SER A 60 -33.98 18.73 21.07
N PRO A 61 -34.87 19.50 20.41
CA PRO A 61 -35.45 19.12 19.12
C PRO A 61 -34.83 19.80 17.88
N MET A 62 -35.09 19.21 16.72
CA MET A 62 -34.81 19.74 15.38
C MET A 62 -35.48 21.10 15.15
N ALA A 63 -34.69 22.07 14.67
CA ALA A 63 -35.17 23.25 13.93
C ALA A 63 -34.51 23.28 12.54
N LEU A 64 -35.34 23.39 11.50
CA LEU A 64 -34.94 23.55 10.09
C LEU A 64 -34.43 24.99 9.82
N PRO A 65 -33.62 25.20 8.76
CA PRO A 65 -32.77 26.37 8.61
C PRO A 65 -33.50 27.56 7.97
N ALA A 66 -33.36 28.75 8.56
CA ALA A 66 -33.74 30.01 7.95
C ALA A 66 -32.50 30.74 7.37
N ALA A 67 -32.60 31.06 6.08
CA ALA A 67 -31.97 32.13 5.32
C ALA A 67 -30.59 32.68 5.77
N ARG A 68 -29.58 32.51 4.89
CA ARG A 68 -28.30 33.23 4.91
C ARG A 68 -28.50 34.76 4.86
N PRO A 69 -27.94 35.54 5.80
CA PRO A 69 -27.63 36.94 5.58
C PRO A 69 -26.22 37.10 4.99
N ALA A 70 -26.05 38.16 4.21
CA ALA A 70 -24.80 38.54 3.56
C ALA A 70 -23.63 38.69 4.56
N ALA A 71 -22.43 38.31 4.10
CA ALA A 71 -21.21 38.30 4.89
C ALA A 71 -20.83 39.70 5.42
N GLY A 72 -21.04 39.90 6.73
CA GLY A 72 -20.50 41.02 7.50
C GLY A 72 -19.26 40.63 8.32
N PRO A 73 -18.63 41.58 9.04
CA PRO A 73 -17.43 41.36 9.85
C PRO A 73 -17.55 40.25 10.92
N ALA A 74 -18.76 39.94 11.39
CA ALA A 74 -19.04 38.79 12.27
C ALA A 74 -18.71 37.43 11.61
N ALA A 75 -18.99 37.27 10.31
CA ALA A 75 -18.64 36.07 9.56
C ALA A 75 -17.11 35.91 9.35
N SER A 76 -16.33 36.97 9.59
CA SER A 76 -14.86 36.93 9.53
C SER A 76 -14.26 36.48 10.86
N ALA A 77 -14.85 36.90 11.98
CA ALA A 77 -14.46 36.44 13.32
C ALA A 77 -14.80 34.96 13.54
N GLU A 78 -15.95 34.49 13.07
CA GLU A 78 -16.34 33.07 13.12
C GLU A 78 -15.44 32.19 12.26
N ARG A 79 -15.04 32.64 11.06
CA ARG A 79 -14.06 31.93 10.21
C ARG A 79 -12.68 31.86 10.85
N GLN A 80 -12.22 32.94 11.49
CA GLN A 80 -10.94 32.95 12.20
C GLN A 80 -10.95 32.03 13.44
N ALA A 81 -12.06 31.96 14.16
CA ALA A 81 -12.24 31.04 15.29
C ALA A 81 -12.31 29.57 14.84
N GLU A 82 -12.98 29.27 13.73
CA GLU A 82 -12.96 27.94 13.11
C GLU A 82 -11.57 27.55 12.61
N GLU A 83 -10.84 28.48 11.97
CA GLU A 83 -9.47 28.25 11.51
C GLU A 83 -8.50 28.00 12.67
N GLY A 84 -8.60 28.76 13.75
CA GLY A 84 -7.82 28.52 14.98
C GLY A 84 -8.12 27.15 15.60
N SER A 85 -9.40 26.77 15.65
CA SER A 85 -9.84 25.46 16.15
C SER A 85 -9.43 24.29 15.25
N ARG A 86 -9.32 24.52 13.93
CA ARG A 86 -8.78 23.54 12.97
C ARG A 86 -7.27 23.39 13.12
N ARG A 87 -6.53 24.49 13.31
CA ARG A 87 -5.08 24.47 13.55
C ARG A 87 -4.73 23.76 14.85
N MET A 88 -5.42 24.06 15.95
CA MET A 88 -5.21 23.38 17.23
C MET A 88 -5.45 21.87 17.13
N ARG A 89 -6.56 21.44 16.48
CA ARG A 89 -6.81 20.01 16.23
C ARG A 89 -5.73 19.37 15.36
N GLN A 90 -5.20 20.08 14.37
CA GLN A 90 -4.15 19.58 13.49
C GLN A 90 -2.80 19.42 14.22
N GLU A 91 -2.46 20.37 15.10
CA GLU A 91 -1.28 20.30 15.96
C GLU A 91 -1.38 19.16 16.97
N GLU A 92 -2.55 18.98 17.60
CA GLU A 92 -2.83 17.86 18.49
C GLU A 92 -2.72 16.52 17.77
N MET A 93 -3.29 16.39 16.57
CA MET A 93 -3.14 15.21 15.72
C MET A 93 -1.67 14.93 15.37
N THR A 94 -0.87 15.97 15.14
CA THR A 94 0.56 15.83 14.82
C THR A 94 1.32 15.31 16.03
N ARG A 95 1.06 15.87 17.23
CA ARG A 95 1.66 15.37 18.49
C ARG A 95 1.29 13.92 18.77
N ILE A 96 0.03 13.53 18.55
CA ILE A 96 -0.40 12.13 18.70
C ILE A 96 0.35 11.25 17.69
N GLN A 97 0.48 11.67 16.44
CA GLN A 97 1.18 10.90 15.40
C GLN A 97 2.68 10.74 15.65
N GLU A 98 3.30 11.72 16.30
CA GLU A 98 4.71 11.70 16.71
C GLU A 98 4.94 10.92 18.01
N SER A 99 3.89 10.66 18.79
CA SER A 99 4.00 9.92 20.06
C SER A 99 4.57 8.50 19.85
N PRO A 100 5.45 8.02 20.74
CA PRO A 100 6.02 6.67 20.64
C PRO A 100 4.96 5.57 20.68
N GLU A 101 3.90 5.74 21.48
CA GLU A 101 2.79 4.79 21.60
C GLU A 101 2.05 4.64 20.27
N PHE A 102 1.71 5.74 19.60
CA PHE A 102 1.06 5.70 18.30
C PHE A 102 1.94 5.06 17.23
N GLN A 103 3.25 5.33 17.24
CA GLN A 103 4.19 4.68 16.32
C GLN A 103 4.23 3.16 16.52
N GLN A 104 4.19 2.69 17.77
CA GLN A 104 4.16 1.26 18.09
C GLN A 104 2.86 0.60 17.62
N LEU A 105 1.71 1.20 17.94
CA LEU A 105 0.40 0.69 17.52
C LEU A 105 0.29 0.64 15.98
N ARG A 106 0.79 1.67 15.29
CA ARG A 106 0.85 1.70 13.82
C ARG A 106 1.73 0.57 13.29
N ALA A 107 2.91 0.34 13.89
CA ALA A 107 3.80 -0.74 13.48
C ALA A 107 3.15 -2.12 13.66
N VAL A 108 2.44 -2.34 14.78
CA VAL A 108 1.68 -3.58 15.02
C VAL A 108 0.59 -3.76 13.96
N GLN A 109 -0.18 -2.71 13.66
CA GLN A 109 -1.23 -2.74 12.64
C GLN A 109 -0.67 -3.04 11.24
N MET A 110 0.44 -2.40 10.87
CA MET A 110 1.10 -2.64 9.57
C MET A 110 1.66 -4.05 9.49
N LYS A 111 2.27 -4.57 10.56
CA LYS A 111 2.71 -5.97 10.63
C LYS A 111 1.55 -6.94 10.48
N GLY A 112 0.41 -6.71 11.11
CA GLY A 112 -0.79 -7.54 10.91
C GLY A 112 -1.26 -7.54 9.45
N THR A 113 -1.16 -6.40 8.75
CA THR A 113 -1.46 -6.32 7.32
C THR A 113 -0.47 -7.14 6.49
N LEU A 114 0.82 -7.10 6.82
CA LEU A 114 1.84 -7.93 6.18
C LEU A 114 1.60 -9.41 6.44
N ASP A 115 1.23 -9.79 7.67
CA ASP A 115 0.95 -11.17 8.04
C ASP A 115 -0.20 -11.75 7.22
N TYR A 116 -1.27 -10.98 7.01
CA TYR A 116 -2.35 -11.38 6.11
C TYR A 116 -1.86 -11.48 4.65
N ARG A 117 -1.17 -10.44 4.15
CA ARG A 117 -0.78 -10.32 2.75
C ARG A 117 0.23 -11.40 2.30
N TYR A 118 1.12 -11.80 3.20
CA TYR A 118 2.19 -12.77 2.94
C TYR A 118 1.98 -14.10 3.67
N ALA A 119 0.79 -14.37 4.23
CA ALA A 119 0.51 -15.59 4.98
C ALA A 119 0.90 -16.86 4.21
N ALA A 120 0.49 -16.97 2.95
CA ALA A 120 0.82 -18.11 2.10
C ALA A 120 2.33 -18.25 1.87
N LEU A 121 3.01 -17.14 1.57
CA LEU A 121 4.46 -17.12 1.43
C LEU A 121 5.15 -17.56 2.73
N PHE A 122 4.77 -17.02 3.88
CA PHE A 122 5.40 -17.34 5.15
C PHE A 122 5.24 -18.83 5.52
N ARG A 123 4.07 -19.43 5.21
CA ARG A 123 3.87 -20.88 5.34
C ARG A 123 4.80 -21.67 4.40
N GLN A 124 4.87 -21.27 3.13
CA GLN A 124 5.70 -21.93 2.13
C GLN A 124 7.20 -21.85 2.46
N LEU A 125 7.68 -20.70 2.93
CA LEU A 125 9.09 -20.50 3.24
C LEU A 125 9.53 -21.20 4.52
N SER A 126 8.60 -21.50 5.44
CA SER A 126 8.87 -22.23 6.69
C SER A 126 10.11 -21.71 7.45
N LEU A 127 10.26 -20.37 7.50
CA LEU A 127 11.43 -19.73 8.09
C LEU A 127 11.43 -19.87 9.62
N PRO A 128 12.62 -19.97 10.26
CA PRO A 128 12.73 -19.86 11.71
C PRO A 128 12.11 -18.54 12.22
N PRO A 129 11.49 -18.52 13.41
CA PRO A 129 10.76 -17.34 13.91
C PRO A 129 11.58 -16.04 13.90
N ALA A 130 12.87 -16.12 14.24
CA ALA A 130 13.77 -14.97 14.20
C ALA A 130 14.00 -14.42 12.79
N LYS A 131 14.17 -15.30 11.79
CA LYS A 131 14.31 -14.90 10.38
C LYS A 131 13.01 -14.36 9.81
N LEU A 132 11.88 -14.95 10.20
CA LEU A 132 10.57 -14.47 9.79
C LEU A 132 10.30 -13.05 10.31
N GLU A 133 10.59 -12.77 11.58
CA GLU A 133 10.45 -11.40 12.11
C GLU A 133 11.41 -10.41 11.45
N ALA A 134 12.64 -10.81 11.13
CA ALA A 134 13.56 -9.99 10.36
C ALA A 134 13.00 -9.67 8.95
N LEU A 135 12.43 -10.66 8.27
CA LEU A 135 11.80 -10.47 6.97
C LEU A 135 10.61 -9.50 7.06
N LYS A 136 9.72 -9.67 8.05
CA LYS A 136 8.58 -8.76 8.25
C LYS A 136 9.04 -7.31 8.50
N ASN A 137 10.12 -7.12 9.24
CA ASN A 137 10.69 -5.78 9.47
C ASN A 137 11.20 -5.17 8.17
N LEU A 138 11.92 -5.93 7.34
CA LEU A 138 12.39 -5.47 6.03
C LEU A 138 11.24 -5.16 5.07
N LEU A 139 10.17 -5.98 5.07
CA LEU A 139 8.97 -5.72 4.27
C LEU A 139 8.24 -4.45 4.71
N LEU A 140 8.17 -4.21 6.03
CA LEU A 140 7.61 -2.99 6.59
C LEU A 140 8.44 -1.78 6.17
N GLU A 141 9.76 -1.86 6.30
CA GLU A 141 10.68 -0.80 5.88
C GLU A 141 10.53 -0.51 4.38
N ARG A 142 10.45 -1.55 3.54
CA ARG A 142 10.19 -1.41 2.10
C ARG A 142 8.88 -0.68 1.81
N GLN A 143 7.86 -0.89 2.63
CA GLN A 143 6.57 -0.22 2.49
C GLN A 143 6.60 1.25 2.93
N THR A 144 7.39 1.60 3.96
CA THR A 144 7.45 2.96 4.51
C THR A 144 8.58 3.81 3.95
N VAL A 145 9.58 3.22 3.30
CA VAL A 145 10.81 3.89 2.83
C VAL A 145 10.56 5.17 2.05
N GLY A 146 9.52 5.20 1.20
CA GLY A 146 9.16 6.41 0.46
C GLY A 146 8.68 7.55 1.35
N MET A 147 7.91 7.24 2.41
CA MET A 147 7.47 8.22 3.39
C MET A 147 8.63 8.68 4.27
N ASP A 148 9.48 7.74 4.68
CA ASP A 148 10.61 8.00 5.57
C ASP A 148 11.67 8.90 4.88
N VAL A 149 12.05 8.56 3.65
CA VAL A 149 12.96 9.39 2.83
C VAL A 149 12.37 10.78 2.60
N ASN A 150 11.08 10.88 2.27
CA ASN A 150 10.43 12.18 2.07
C ASN A 150 10.36 13.00 3.36
N SER A 151 10.17 12.36 4.52
CA SER A 151 10.16 13.02 5.83
C SER A 151 11.53 13.60 6.17
N VAL A 152 12.59 12.78 6.04
CA VAL A 152 13.98 13.20 6.29
C VAL A 152 14.40 14.29 5.30
N ALA A 153 14.04 14.15 4.02
CA ALA A 153 14.37 15.13 3.01
C ALA A 153 13.71 16.49 3.27
N ARG A 154 12.43 16.51 3.69
CA ARG A 154 11.75 17.75 4.11
C ARG A 154 12.42 18.41 5.31
N ALA A 155 12.86 17.63 6.29
CA ALA A 155 13.61 18.14 7.44
C ALA A 155 14.97 18.77 7.02
N GLN A 156 15.53 18.34 5.90
CA GLN A 156 16.73 18.91 5.29
C GLN A 156 16.44 20.06 4.31
N GLY A 157 15.17 20.47 4.18
CA GLY A 157 14.75 21.59 3.31
C GLY A 157 14.58 21.22 1.83
N LEU A 158 14.58 19.93 1.47
CA LEU A 158 14.31 19.48 0.10
C LEU A 158 12.81 19.56 -0.22
N ASP A 159 12.48 20.08 -1.40
CA ASP A 159 11.10 20.24 -1.87
C ASP A 159 10.79 19.17 -2.95
N PRO A 160 9.79 18.29 -2.76
CA PRO A 160 9.41 17.29 -3.75
C PRO A 160 9.11 17.82 -5.15
N ARG A 161 8.71 19.10 -5.28
CA ARG A 161 8.43 19.73 -6.57
C ARG A 161 9.70 20.19 -7.29
N ARG A 162 10.73 20.54 -6.54
CA ARG A 162 11.99 21.08 -7.09
C ARG A 162 13.06 19.99 -7.20
N ASP A 163 13.10 19.11 -6.20
CA ASP A 163 14.13 18.08 -6.01
C ASP A 163 13.61 16.66 -6.30
N GLY A 164 12.48 16.54 -7.02
CA GLY A 164 11.79 15.26 -7.24
C GLY A 164 12.69 14.15 -7.79
N ALA A 165 13.61 14.46 -8.70
CA ALA A 165 14.56 13.49 -9.24
C ALA A 165 15.55 12.97 -8.18
N LEU A 166 16.05 13.86 -7.31
CA LEU A 166 16.92 13.50 -6.20
C LEU A 166 16.18 12.63 -5.18
N LEU A 167 14.95 13.01 -4.82
CA LEU A 167 14.12 12.22 -3.91
C LEU A 167 13.82 10.83 -4.48
N GLN A 168 13.51 10.75 -5.77
CA GLN A 168 13.30 9.47 -6.44
C GLN A 168 14.56 8.59 -6.40
N GLN A 169 15.74 9.19 -6.60
CA GLN A 169 17.01 8.47 -6.49
C GLN A 169 17.26 7.99 -5.05
N LEU A 170 17.03 8.81 -4.04
CA LEU A 170 17.17 8.43 -2.62
C LEU A 170 16.22 7.29 -2.24
N VAL A 171 14.95 7.36 -2.68
CA VAL A 171 13.98 6.29 -2.47
C VAL A 171 14.40 5.01 -3.19
N SER A 172 14.90 5.11 -4.43
CA SER A 172 15.38 3.94 -5.18
C SER A 172 16.55 3.28 -4.47
N GLN A 173 17.56 4.06 -4.05
CA GLN A 173 18.73 3.53 -3.36
C GLN A 173 18.35 2.82 -2.06
N ALA A 174 17.52 3.47 -1.23
CA ALA A 174 17.07 2.87 0.02
C ALA A 174 16.26 1.58 -0.22
N ARG A 175 15.46 1.53 -1.30
CA ARG A 175 14.75 0.30 -1.70
C ARG A 175 15.72 -0.80 -2.14
N ASP A 176 16.77 -0.47 -2.87
CA ASP A 176 17.76 -1.44 -3.33
C ASP A 176 18.54 -2.02 -2.15
N ASP A 177 18.90 -1.19 -1.17
CA ASP A 177 19.55 -1.63 0.07
C ASP A 177 18.65 -2.58 0.87
N ILE A 178 17.35 -2.26 1.00
CA ILE A 178 16.37 -3.15 1.66
C ILE A 178 16.20 -4.46 0.88
N ASN A 179 16.13 -4.41 -0.46
CA ASN A 179 16.01 -5.60 -1.30
C ASN A 179 17.24 -6.50 -1.19
N ALA A 180 18.45 -5.91 -1.08
CA ALA A 180 19.68 -6.64 -0.81
C ALA A 180 19.63 -7.32 0.56
N GLY A 181 19.17 -6.61 1.61
CA GLY A 181 18.97 -7.21 2.93
C GLY A 181 17.96 -8.37 2.93
N ILE A 182 16.88 -8.27 2.15
CA ILE A 182 15.92 -9.37 1.97
C ILE A 182 16.60 -10.56 1.27
N ARG A 183 17.38 -10.30 0.21
CA ARG A 183 18.13 -11.34 -0.50
C ARG A 183 19.15 -12.04 0.39
N ASP A 184 19.89 -11.30 1.19
CA ASP A 184 20.88 -11.86 2.13
C ASP A 184 20.22 -12.70 3.23
N LEU A 185 19.07 -12.26 3.73
CA LEU A 185 18.31 -12.98 4.76
C LEU A 185 17.75 -14.33 4.24
N LEU A 186 17.24 -14.33 3.01
CA LEU A 186 16.54 -15.46 2.39
C LEU A 186 17.48 -16.40 1.63
N GLY A 187 18.57 -15.88 1.07
CA GLY A 187 19.37 -16.58 0.06
C GLY A 187 18.75 -16.49 -1.34
N GLU A 188 19.57 -16.76 -2.36
CA GLU A 188 19.23 -16.51 -3.77
C GLU A 188 17.99 -17.30 -4.26
N GLU A 189 17.88 -18.58 -3.90
CA GLU A 189 16.75 -19.42 -4.32
C GLU A 189 15.43 -18.95 -3.71
N THR A 190 15.40 -18.77 -2.39
CA THR A 190 14.21 -18.31 -1.66
C THR A 190 13.84 -16.88 -2.04
N TYR A 191 14.82 -16.03 -2.35
CA TYR A 191 14.59 -14.69 -2.84
C TYR A 191 13.83 -14.69 -4.18
N ARG A 192 14.09 -15.63 -5.09
CA ARG A 192 13.32 -15.74 -6.34
C ARG A 192 11.87 -16.11 -6.11
N SER A 193 11.59 -17.02 -5.17
CA SER A 193 10.22 -17.34 -4.77
C SER A 193 9.51 -16.14 -4.16
N TYR A 194 10.20 -15.38 -3.31
CA TYR A 194 9.71 -14.11 -2.78
C TYR A 194 9.42 -13.09 -3.90
N GLU A 195 10.34 -12.89 -4.84
CA GLU A 195 10.19 -11.94 -5.94
C GLU A 195 9.01 -12.33 -6.85
N PHE A 196 8.88 -13.61 -7.17
CA PHE A 196 7.72 -14.11 -7.91
C PHE A 196 6.42 -13.86 -7.14
N TYR A 197 6.40 -14.12 -5.84
CA TYR A 197 5.23 -13.86 -4.99
C TYR A 197 4.82 -12.38 -5.03
N GLU A 198 5.79 -11.46 -4.90
CA GLU A 198 5.59 -10.01 -5.02
C GLU A 198 5.01 -9.60 -6.37
N GLN A 199 5.59 -10.09 -7.46
CA GLN A 199 5.17 -9.74 -8.83
C GLN A 199 3.76 -10.26 -9.14
N THR A 200 3.35 -11.35 -8.49
CA THR A 200 2.07 -12.01 -8.74
C THR A 200 0.96 -11.60 -7.77
N MET A 201 1.23 -10.69 -6.83
CA MET A 201 0.26 -10.23 -5.82
C MET A 201 -1.12 -9.85 -6.40
N PRO A 202 -1.23 -9.04 -7.47
CA PRO A 202 -2.54 -8.67 -8.01
C PRO A 202 -3.36 -9.85 -8.54
N TYR A 203 -2.70 -10.93 -8.95
CA TYR A 203 -3.34 -12.17 -9.41
C TYR A 203 -3.71 -13.08 -8.24
N ARG A 204 -2.91 -13.06 -7.16
CA ARG A 204 -3.19 -13.77 -5.91
C ARG A 204 -4.47 -13.28 -5.26
N ASP A 205 -4.80 -11.98 -5.35
CA ASP A 205 -6.06 -11.45 -4.85
C ASP A 205 -7.28 -12.12 -5.50
N VAL A 206 -7.21 -12.45 -6.80
CA VAL A 206 -8.27 -13.17 -7.52
C VAL A 206 -8.43 -14.59 -6.97
N VAL A 207 -7.31 -15.28 -6.74
CA VAL A 207 -7.30 -16.64 -6.18
C VAL A 207 -7.78 -16.66 -4.73
N ASN A 208 -7.36 -15.68 -3.92
CA ASN A 208 -7.81 -15.53 -2.53
C ASN A 208 -9.32 -15.27 -2.44
N GLN A 209 -9.90 -14.52 -3.39
CA GLN A 209 -11.36 -14.33 -3.47
C GLN A 209 -12.08 -15.65 -3.79
N LEU A 210 -11.49 -16.51 -4.62
CA LEU A 210 -12.04 -17.84 -4.89
C LEU A 210 -11.95 -18.73 -3.65
N ASP A 211 -10.78 -18.79 -3.01
CA ASP A 211 -10.58 -19.61 -1.81
C ASP A 211 -11.53 -19.22 -0.67
N LEU A 212 -11.71 -17.91 -0.45
CA LEU A 212 -12.68 -17.40 0.52
C LEU A 212 -14.11 -17.88 0.22
N ARG A 213 -14.52 -17.95 -1.05
CA ARG A 213 -15.85 -18.48 -1.42
C ARG A 213 -15.96 -19.96 -1.15
N LEU A 214 -14.93 -20.71 -1.52
CA LEU A 214 -14.87 -22.15 -1.37
C LEU A 214 -14.82 -22.58 0.10
N SER A 215 -14.31 -21.71 0.98
CA SER A 215 -14.35 -21.92 2.43
C SER A 215 -15.79 -22.08 2.96
N TYR A 216 -16.78 -21.42 2.36
CA TYR A 216 -18.20 -21.57 2.71
C TYR A 216 -18.85 -22.82 2.08
N ALA A 217 -18.25 -23.38 1.03
CA ALA A 217 -18.76 -24.54 0.29
C ALA A 217 -18.13 -25.87 0.73
N SER A 218 -17.35 -25.88 1.81
CA SER A 218 -16.61 -27.06 2.32
C SER A 218 -15.63 -27.69 1.32
N ALA A 219 -15.16 -26.93 0.33
CA ALA A 219 -14.22 -27.41 -0.70
C ALA A 219 -13.07 -26.41 -0.94
N PRO A 220 -12.32 -25.98 0.10
CA PRO A 220 -11.27 -24.98 -0.02
C PRO A 220 -10.21 -25.37 -1.05
N LEU A 221 -9.49 -24.38 -1.60
CA LEU A 221 -8.35 -24.69 -2.46
C LEU A 221 -7.24 -25.30 -1.61
N THR A 222 -6.57 -26.30 -2.16
CA THR A 222 -5.26 -26.69 -1.61
C THR A 222 -4.23 -25.62 -1.94
N ASP A 223 -3.17 -25.50 -1.11
CA ASP A 223 -2.09 -24.53 -1.37
C ASP A 223 -1.47 -24.74 -2.78
N ALA A 224 -1.36 -25.99 -3.23
CA ALA A 224 -0.87 -26.33 -4.58
C ALA A 224 -1.82 -25.87 -5.70
N GLN A 225 -3.13 -26.06 -5.54
CA GLN A 225 -4.13 -25.57 -6.50
C GLN A 225 -4.12 -24.04 -6.57
N ALA A 226 -3.99 -23.36 -5.42
CA ALA A 226 -3.92 -21.91 -5.37
C ALA A 226 -2.70 -21.38 -6.14
N GLU A 227 -1.50 -21.93 -5.90
CA GLU A 227 -0.28 -21.53 -6.62
C GLU A 227 -0.38 -21.78 -8.13
N GLU A 228 -0.94 -22.93 -8.54
CA GLU A 228 -1.08 -23.24 -9.95
C GLU A 228 -2.13 -22.34 -10.63
N LEU A 229 -3.21 -22.02 -9.93
CA LEU A 229 -4.20 -21.07 -10.42
C LEU A 229 -3.59 -19.67 -10.58
N VAL A 230 -2.75 -19.21 -9.65
CA VAL A 230 -2.02 -17.94 -9.79
C VAL A 230 -1.19 -17.94 -11.07
N LYS A 231 -0.43 -19.00 -11.35
CA LYS A 231 0.35 -19.10 -12.60
C LYS A 231 -0.54 -19.06 -13.84
N ILE A 232 -1.63 -19.82 -13.84
CA ILE A 232 -2.60 -19.83 -14.95
C ILE A 232 -3.14 -18.43 -15.23
N VAL A 233 -3.54 -17.70 -14.19
CA VAL A 233 -4.07 -16.34 -14.35
C VAL A 233 -2.96 -15.40 -14.82
N VAL A 234 -1.74 -15.50 -14.28
CA VAL A 234 -0.59 -14.71 -14.73
C VAL A 234 -0.34 -14.94 -16.22
N GLU A 235 -0.15 -16.19 -16.64
CA GLU A 235 0.13 -16.55 -18.03
C GLU A 235 -0.99 -16.16 -18.98
N ALA A 236 -2.24 -16.31 -18.56
CA ALA A 236 -3.39 -15.94 -19.38
C ALA A 236 -3.55 -14.42 -19.55
N ASN A 237 -2.97 -13.61 -18.65
CA ASN A 237 -2.98 -12.15 -18.73
C ASN A 237 -1.63 -11.59 -19.24
N GLN A 238 -0.65 -12.44 -19.54
CA GLN A 238 0.54 -12.04 -20.27
C GLN A 238 0.21 -12.07 -21.76
N ASP A 239 0.04 -10.89 -22.37
CA ASP A 239 -0.01 -10.80 -23.84
C ASP A 239 1.28 -11.41 -24.42
N PRO A 240 1.21 -12.23 -25.49
CA PRO A 240 2.40 -12.62 -26.23
C PRO A 240 3.11 -11.36 -26.69
N VAL A 241 4.31 -11.15 -26.16
CA VAL A 241 5.07 -9.91 -26.30
C VAL A 241 5.25 -9.60 -27.79
N SER A 242 4.64 -8.52 -28.28
CA SER A 242 5.09 -7.94 -29.55
C SER A 242 6.53 -7.45 -29.35
N PRO A 243 7.47 -7.75 -30.28
CA PRO A 243 8.90 -7.46 -30.12
C PRO A 243 9.23 -5.96 -29.94
N ALA A 244 8.27 -5.06 -30.12
CA ALA A 244 8.40 -3.62 -29.87
C ALA A 244 8.54 -3.24 -28.37
N VAL A 245 8.26 -4.15 -27.44
CA VAL A 245 8.39 -3.90 -25.98
C VAL A 245 9.79 -4.25 -25.44
N ALA A 246 10.65 -4.88 -26.26
CA ALA A 246 12.04 -5.19 -25.89
C ALA A 246 12.94 -3.94 -25.83
N SER A 247 12.55 -2.85 -26.48
CA SER A 247 13.28 -1.58 -26.52
C SER A 247 12.91 -0.67 -25.33
N GLY A 248 13.19 -1.13 -24.11
CA GLY A 248 13.63 -0.33 -22.94
C GLY A 248 12.80 0.88 -22.44
N MET A 249 11.70 1.27 -23.08
CA MET A 249 11.06 2.56 -22.87
C MET A 249 9.54 2.39 -22.69
N SER A 250 9.14 1.73 -21.60
CA SER A 250 7.84 1.91 -20.90
C SER A 250 7.81 1.01 -19.66
N ARG A 251 8.56 1.38 -18.62
CA ARG A 251 8.22 1.02 -17.23
C ARG A 251 7.22 2.02 -16.62
N ALA A 252 6.57 2.83 -17.46
CA ALA A 252 5.35 3.51 -17.09
C ALA A 252 4.27 2.43 -17.04
N PHE A 253 3.74 2.19 -15.83
CA PHE A 253 2.60 1.33 -15.52
C PHE A 253 1.61 1.28 -16.68
N ASP A 254 1.65 0.19 -17.45
CA ASP A 254 0.66 -0.07 -18.47
C ASP A 254 -0.63 -0.43 -17.72
N LEU A 255 -1.53 0.55 -17.58
CA LEU A 255 -2.81 0.41 -16.86
C LEU A 255 -3.67 -0.74 -17.41
N ARG A 256 -3.35 -1.22 -18.62
CA ARG A 256 -3.95 -2.41 -19.24
C ARG A 256 -3.39 -3.72 -18.65
N ARG A 257 -2.11 -3.78 -18.25
CA ARG A 257 -1.50 -4.94 -17.57
C ARG A 257 -1.97 -5.12 -16.12
N LEU A 258 -2.58 -4.09 -15.52
CA LEU A 258 -3.20 -4.19 -14.20
C LEU A 258 -4.62 -4.79 -14.24
N GLN A 259 -5.19 -5.08 -15.41
CA GLN A 259 -6.47 -5.78 -15.50
C GLN A 259 -6.28 -7.28 -15.24
N THR A 260 -6.07 -7.66 -13.99
CA THR A 260 -6.08 -9.06 -13.56
C THR A 260 -7.47 -9.64 -13.80
N SER A 261 -7.63 -10.42 -14.88
CA SER A 261 -8.91 -11.01 -15.30
C SER A 261 -8.90 -12.52 -15.18
N LEU A 262 -10.03 -13.10 -14.79
CA LEU A 262 -10.37 -14.46 -15.21
C LEU A 262 -10.91 -14.40 -16.65
N ASN A 263 -10.02 -14.54 -17.64
CA ASN A 263 -10.40 -14.66 -19.06
C ASN A 263 -10.66 -16.13 -19.43
N ASP A 264 -11.19 -16.36 -20.63
CA ASP A 264 -11.59 -17.69 -21.07
C ASP A 264 -10.42 -18.69 -21.09
N THR A 265 -9.22 -18.23 -21.46
CA THR A 265 -7.99 -19.03 -21.40
C THR A 265 -7.66 -19.47 -19.97
N ALA A 266 -7.78 -18.58 -18.98
CA ALA A 266 -7.59 -18.94 -17.58
C ALA A 266 -8.65 -19.93 -17.10
N MET A 267 -9.92 -19.74 -17.49
CA MET A 267 -11.02 -20.63 -17.14
C MET A 267 -10.81 -22.04 -17.68
N ASP A 268 -10.43 -22.17 -18.96
CA ASP A 268 -10.22 -23.46 -19.60
C ASP A 268 -9.06 -24.24 -18.98
N ARG A 269 -7.95 -23.55 -18.66
CA ARG A 269 -6.81 -24.19 -17.98
C ARG A 269 -7.14 -24.55 -16.53
N ALA A 270 -7.92 -23.72 -15.84
CA ALA A 270 -8.31 -23.99 -14.45
C ALA A 270 -9.13 -25.29 -14.30
N ARG A 271 -9.86 -25.73 -15.33
CA ARG A 271 -10.59 -27.02 -15.33
C ARG A 271 -9.68 -28.23 -15.10
N GLY A 272 -8.39 -28.14 -15.45
CA GLY A 272 -7.44 -29.22 -15.26
C GLY A 272 -6.94 -29.38 -13.82
N ILE A 273 -7.10 -28.34 -12.99
CA ILE A 273 -6.55 -28.31 -11.61
C ILE A 273 -7.64 -28.20 -10.54
N LEU A 274 -8.81 -27.66 -10.88
CA LEU A 274 -9.94 -27.51 -9.95
C LEU A 274 -10.83 -28.76 -9.98
N THR A 275 -11.39 -29.11 -8.83
CA THR A 275 -12.37 -30.19 -8.74
C THR A 275 -13.73 -29.76 -9.30
N PRO A 276 -14.63 -30.71 -9.63
CA PRO A 276 -15.98 -30.40 -10.08
C PRO A 276 -16.78 -29.52 -9.10
N ASP A 277 -16.51 -29.64 -7.80
CA ASP A 277 -17.17 -28.84 -6.76
C ASP A 277 -16.60 -27.42 -6.66
N GLN A 278 -15.35 -27.21 -7.09
CA GLN A 278 -14.66 -25.91 -7.02
C GLN A 278 -14.93 -25.03 -8.24
N TYR A 279 -15.12 -25.65 -9.40
CA TYR A 279 -15.25 -24.94 -10.67
C TYR A 279 -16.48 -24.00 -10.75
N PRO A 280 -17.68 -24.35 -10.25
CA PRO A 280 -18.82 -23.43 -10.22
C PRO A 280 -18.55 -22.11 -9.47
N ALA A 281 -17.73 -22.15 -8.41
CA ALA A 281 -17.36 -20.95 -7.67
C ALA A 281 -16.44 -20.02 -8.49
N LEU A 282 -15.59 -20.59 -9.35
CA LEU A 282 -14.74 -19.83 -10.28
C LEU A 282 -15.59 -19.14 -11.36
N GLU A 283 -16.59 -19.82 -11.92
CA GLU A 283 -17.52 -19.23 -12.90
C GLU A 283 -18.29 -18.04 -12.31
N GLU A 284 -18.80 -18.18 -11.09
CA GLU A 284 -19.51 -17.10 -10.41
C GLU A 284 -18.57 -15.91 -10.11
N LEU A 285 -17.31 -16.17 -9.78
CA LEU A 285 -16.30 -15.13 -9.60
C LEU A 285 -16.04 -14.37 -10.90
N GLN A 286 -15.90 -15.09 -12.02
CA GLN A 286 -15.73 -14.49 -13.35
C GLN A 286 -16.95 -13.63 -13.73
N ALA A 287 -18.17 -14.15 -13.55
CA ALA A 287 -19.40 -13.43 -13.87
C ALA A 287 -19.50 -12.10 -13.11
N ARG A 288 -19.12 -12.10 -11.82
CA ARG A 288 -19.05 -10.87 -11.02
C ARG A 288 -18.00 -9.90 -11.53
N GLN A 289 -16.79 -10.36 -11.86
CA GLN A 289 -15.76 -9.50 -12.44
C GLN A 289 -16.25 -8.81 -13.72
N GLN A 290 -16.92 -9.56 -14.60
CA GLN A 290 -17.50 -9.01 -15.83
C GLN A 290 -18.63 -8.01 -15.53
N ALA A 291 -19.50 -8.29 -14.56
CA ALA A 291 -20.55 -7.37 -14.15
C ALA A 291 -19.99 -6.06 -13.60
N THR A 292 -18.96 -6.12 -12.74
CA THR A 292 -18.27 -4.93 -12.22
C THR A 292 -17.61 -4.13 -13.33
N ARG A 293 -17.00 -4.80 -14.31
CA ARG A 293 -16.40 -4.13 -15.48
C ARG A 293 -17.44 -3.42 -16.33
N ARG A 294 -18.52 -4.11 -16.71
CA ARG A 294 -19.63 -3.52 -17.47
C ARG A 294 -20.26 -2.35 -16.72
N MET A 295 -20.44 -2.47 -15.41
CA MET A 295 -20.93 -1.36 -14.59
C MET A 295 -19.96 -0.17 -14.60
N GLY A 296 -18.65 -0.42 -14.49
CA GLY A 296 -17.63 0.63 -14.62
C GLY A 296 -17.62 1.32 -15.98
N GLU A 297 -17.86 0.57 -17.06
CA GLU A 297 -17.98 1.11 -18.43
C GLU A 297 -19.22 1.99 -18.59
N LEU A 298 -20.36 1.56 -18.03
CA LEU A 298 -21.61 2.33 -18.05
C LEU A 298 -21.58 3.58 -17.15
N MET A 299 -20.89 3.50 -16.02
CA MET A 299 -20.69 4.63 -15.10
C MET A 299 -19.59 5.59 -15.56
N ARG A 300 -18.80 5.22 -16.57
CA ARG A 300 -17.81 6.14 -17.14
C ARG A 300 -18.58 7.25 -17.85
N PRO A 301 -18.57 8.50 -17.37
CA PRO A 301 -19.31 9.56 -18.01
C PRO A 301 -18.85 9.66 -19.46
N ALA A 302 -19.79 9.84 -20.38
CA ALA A 302 -19.56 10.04 -21.81
C ALA A 302 -18.85 11.38 -22.07
N VAL A 303 -17.68 11.59 -21.47
CA VAL A 303 -16.84 12.74 -21.73
C VAL A 303 -16.12 12.45 -23.05
N GLY A 304 -16.70 12.94 -24.15
CA GLY A 304 -15.99 13.06 -25.43
C GLY A 304 -16.59 12.37 -26.65
N ARG A 305 -17.93 12.33 -26.81
CA ARG A 305 -18.55 12.00 -28.12
C ARG A 305 -19.31 13.14 -28.81
N ASP A 306 -19.36 14.34 -28.21
CA ASP A 306 -20.01 15.52 -28.81
C ASP A 306 -19.03 16.67 -29.07
N ALA A 307 -17.98 16.40 -29.85
CA ALA A 307 -17.20 17.45 -30.48
C ALA A 307 -16.80 16.99 -31.88
N VAL A 308 -17.71 17.14 -32.86
CA VAL A 308 -17.58 17.96 -34.08
C VAL A 308 -18.94 17.95 -34.82
N PRO A 309 -19.77 18.99 -34.79
CA PRO A 309 -20.65 19.26 -35.92
C PRO A 309 -19.81 19.88 -37.04
N ALA A 310 -19.68 19.15 -38.15
CA ALA A 310 -19.12 19.65 -39.38
C ALA A 310 -19.92 20.88 -39.83
N VAL A 311 -19.34 22.08 -39.65
CA VAL A 311 -19.86 23.29 -40.29
C VAL A 311 -19.46 23.23 -41.75
N MET A 312 -20.45 22.81 -42.53
CA MET A 312 -20.56 22.93 -43.97
C MET A 312 -20.36 24.41 -44.37
N LEU A 313 -19.27 24.70 -45.08
CA LEU A 313 -19.05 25.98 -45.75
C LEU A 313 -20.00 26.08 -46.96
N PRO A 314 -20.85 27.12 -47.08
CA PRO A 314 -21.53 27.38 -48.33
C PRO A 314 -20.57 28.04 -49.33
N SER A 315 -20.42 27.42 -50.50
CA SER A 315 -19.91 28.05 -51.72
C SER A 315 -20.74 29.29 -52.04
N GLY A 316 -20.08 30.45 -52.12
CA GLY A 316 -20.62 31.65 -52.76
C GLY A 316 -19.62 32.11 -53.81
N GLY A 317 -19.89 31.75 -55.06
CA GLY A 317 -19.37 32.44 -56.24
C GLY A 317 -20.46 33.38 -56.75
N ASP A 318 -20.15 34.67 -56.78
CA ASP A 318 -20.15 35.57 -57.95
C ASP A 318 -19.83 37.00 -57.47
#